data_AF-A0A2E5ITR3-F1
#
_entry.id   AF-A0A2E5ITR3-F1
#
_cell.length_a   1.000
_cell.length_b   1.000
_cell.length_c   1.000
_cell.angle_alpha   90.00
_cell.angle_beta   90.00
_cell.angle_gamma   90.00
#
_symmetry.space_group_name_H-M   'P 1'
#
loop_
_entity.id
_entity.type
_entity.pdbx_description
1 polymer ?
#
loop_
_entity_poly.entity_id
_entity_poly.type
_entity_poly.pdbx_seq_one_letter_code
_entity_poly.pdbx_strand_id
1 'polypeptide(L)' 'MLVRSNWISDHPPACTCVPCEEKKLINRTENRKIGRNEKCPCGSGSKYKRCHGK' A
#
# COMPACT_ATOMS: atom_id res chain seq x y z
N MET A 1 -19.38 -22.64 9.56
CA MET A 1 -19.60 -21.23 9.92
C MET A 1 -18.30 -20.48 9.63
N LEU A 2 -18.21 -19.76 8.51
CA LEU A 2 -17.00 -18.98 8.22
C LEU A 2 -16.98 -17.77 9.14
N VAL A 3 -16.26 -17.89 10.25
CA VAL A 3 -15.94 -16.78 11.14
C VAL A 3 -15.24 -15.74 10.28
N ARG A 4 -15.92 -14.63 10.03
CA ARG A 4 -15.30 -13.47 9.40
C ARG A 4 -14.28 -12.94 10.40
N SER A 5 -13.05 -13.44 10.33
CA SER A 5 -11.94 -12.99 11.15
C SER A 5 -11.85 -11.47 10.99
N ASN A 6 -12.01 -10.75 12.10
CA ASN A 6 -11.87 -9.31 12.10
C ASN A 6 -10.42 -8.98 11.73
N TRP A 7 -10.20 -8.19 10.68
CA TRP A 7 -8.88 -7.80 10.17
C TRP A 7 -7.94 -7.31 11.28
N ILE A 8 -8.48 -6.67 12.32
CA ILE A 8 -7.74 -6.17 13.48
C ILE A 8 -7.06 -7.28 14.31
N SER A 9 -7.62 -8.49 14.34
CA SER A 9 -7.06 -9.61 15.09
C SER A 9 -5.88 -10.27 14.38
N ASP A 10 -5.88 -10.28 13.05
CA ASP A 10 -4.81 -10.87 12.23
C ASP A 10 -3.71 -9.84 11.90
N HIS A 11 -4.06 -8.55 11.88
CA HIS A 11 -3.16 -7.45 11.56
C HIS A 11 -3.27 -6.30 12.57
N PRO A 12 -2.58 -6.42 13.72
CA PRO A 12 -2.53 -5.33 14.69
C PRO A 12 -1.81 -4.10 14.10
N PRO A 13 -2.10 -2.87 14.55
CA PRO A 13 -1.46 -1.65 14.04
C PRO A 13 0.06 -1.60 14.28
N ALA A 14 0.58 -2.46 15.16
CA ALA A 14 2.01 -2.66 15.40
C ALA A 14 2.64 -3.77 14.52
N CYS A 15 1.90 -4.33 13.55
CA CYS A 15 2.39 -5.42 12.71
C CYS A 15 3.59 -4.97 11.86
N THR A 16 4.70 -5.70 11.97
CA THR A 16 5.98 -5.46 11.28
C THR A 16 6.21 -6.44 10.12
N CYS A 17 5.17 -7.10 9.62
CA CYS A 17 5.30 -8.03 8.51
C CYS A 17 5.80 -7.32 7.24
N VAL A 18 6.54 -8.04 6.40
CA VAL A 18 7.12 -7.52 5.15
C VAL A 18 6.10 -6.76 4.27
N PRO A 19 4.85 -7.24 4.08
CA PRO A 19 3.83 -6.52 3.31
C PRO A 19 3.39 -5.19 3.94
N CYS A 20 3.33 -5.10 5.27
CA CYS A 20 2.99 -3.86 5.98
C CYS A 20 4.12 -2.84 5.91
N GLU A 21 5.37 -3.29 6.06
CA GLU A 21 6.54 -2.42 5.94
C GLU A 21 6.67 -1.87 4.52
N GLU A 22 6.42 -2.71 3.50
CA GLU A 22 6.42 -2.29 2.10
C GLU A 22 5.34 -1.23 1.82
N LYS A 23 4.12 -1.42 2.33
CA LYS A 23 3.07 -0.38 2.28
C LYS A 23 3.47 0.91 2.98
N LYS A 24 4.15 0.81 4.13
CA LYS A 24 4.63 1.97 4.91
C LYS A 24 5.66 2.78 4.12
N LEU A 25 6.59 2.09 3.45
CA LEU A 25 7.59 2.70 2.58
C LEU A 25 6.94 3.37 1.36
N ILE A 26 5.96 2.72 0.73
CA ILE A 26 5.19 3.29 -0.39
C ILE A 26 4.50 4.58 0.05
N ASN A 27 3.77 4.57 1.17
CA ASN A 27 3.11 5.75 1.72
C ASN A 27 4.11 6.87 2.07
N ARG A 28 5.30 6.51 2.60
CA ARG A 28 6.37 7.46 2.89
C ARG A 28 6.96 8.07 1.61
N THR A 29 7.00 7.33 0.50
CA THR A 29 7.41 7.84 -0.81
C THR A 29 6.33 8.64 -1.53
N GLU A 30 5.05 8.50 -1.21
CA GLU A 30 3.97 9.35 -1.72
C GLU A 30 4.08 10.81 -1.24
N ASN A 31 4.87 11.08 -0.21
CA ASN A 31 5.21 12.45 0.20
C ASN A 31 6.18 13.14 -0.78
N ARG A 32 6.66 12.42 -1.80
CA ARG A 32 7.37 12.99 -2.94
C ARG A 32 6.33 13.28 -4.02
N LYS A 33 6.39 14.45 -4.66
CA LYS A 33 5.54 14.79 -5.82
C LYS A 33 5.81 13.80 -6.97
N ILE A 34 5.11 12.67 -6.97
CA ILE A 34 5.21 11.69 -8.06
C ILE A 34 4.38 12.18 -9.24
N GLY A 35 4.97 12.17 -10.44
CA GLY A 35 4.26 12.64 -11.62
C GLY A 35 3.10 11.69 -11.97
N ARG A 36 1.93 12.23 -12.36
CA ARG A 36 0.75 11.42 -12.77
C ARG A 36 1.06 10.33 -13.81
N ASN A 37 2.06 10.54 -14.66
CA ASN A 37 2.45 9.61 -15.72
C ASN A 37 3.60 8.65 -15.33
N GLU A 38 4.23 8.83 -14.16
CA GLU A 38 5.31 7.96 -13.70
C GLU A 38 4.80 6.58 -13.27
N LYS A 39 5.70 5.62 -13.11
CA LYS A 39 5.35 4.28 -12.62
C LYS A 39 4.83 4.37 -11.19
N CYS A 40 3.79 3.61 -10.88
CA CYS A 40 3.26 3.52 -9.53
C CYS A 40 4.33 2.97 -8.58
N PRO A 41 4.55 3.60 -7.42
CA PRO A 41 5.52 3.12 -6.42
C PRO A 41 5.07 1.80 -5.78
N CYS A 42 3.80 1.40 -5.97
CA CYS A 42 3.21 0.15 -5.52
C CYS A 42 3.67 -1.11 -6.28
N GLY A 43 4.60 -1.01 -7.23
CA GLY A 43 5.11 -2.17 -7.97
C GLY A 43 4.16 -2.77 -9.02
N SER A 44 2.96 -2.22 -9.21
CA SER A 44 1.95 -2.74 -10.14
C SER A 44 2.30 -2.60 -11.63
N GLY A 45 3.43 -1.97 -11.97
CA GLY A 45 3.84 -1.66 -13.34
C GLY A 45 2.97 -0.63 -14.07
N SER A 46 1.85 -0.21 -13.48
CA SER A 46 0.91 0.76 -14.05
C SER A 46 1.31 2.20 -13.75
N LYS A 47 0.90 3.15 -14.60
CA LYS A 47 1.11 4.59 -14.36
C LYS A 47 0.39 5.04 -13.09
N TYR A 48 0.96 5.96 -12.32
CA TYR A 48 0.43 6.45 -11.04
C TYR A 48 -1.03 6.89 -11.17
N LYS A 49 -1.39 7.68 -12.18
CA LYS A 49 -2.77 8.11 -12.46
C LYS A 49 -3.80 7.00 -12.70
N ARG A 50 -3.37 5.78 -13.02
CA ARG A 50 -4.24 4.62 -13.28
C ARG A 50 -4.25 3.62 -12.12
N CYS A 51 -3.52 3.91 -11.05
CA CYS A 51 -3.39 3.04 -9.89
C CYS A 51 -3.76 3.80 -8.61
N HIS A 52 -2.79 4.41 -7.93
CA HIS A 52 -3.00 5.11 -6.66
C HIS A 52 -3.27 6.61 -6.82
N GLY A 53 -2.92 7.21 -7.96
CA GLY A 53 -3.13 8.63 -8.27
C GLY A 53 -4.47 8.93 -8.93
N LYS A 54 -5.54 8.23 -8.55
CA LYS A 54 -6.90 8.50 -9.02
C LYS A 54 -7.36 9.87 -8.55
#